data_AF-A0A968WY01-F1
#
_entry.id   AF-A0A968WY01-F1
#
_cell.length_a   1.000
_cell.length_b   1.000
_cell.length_c   1.000
_cell.angle_alpha   90.00
_cell.angle_beta   90.00
_cell.angle_gamma   90.00
#
_symmetry.space_group_name_H-M   'P 1'
#
loop_
_entity.id
_entity.type
_entity.pdbx_description
1 polymer ?
#
loop_
_entity_poly.entity_id
_entity_poly.type
_entity_poly.pdbx_seq_one_letter_code
_entity_poly.pdbx_strand_id
1 'polypeptide(L)'
;MNRFSKLRKLFFWAHLAIGLGAGLVIFLMAGSGLLLSFERQITERLDTYKIHVSPESQRLSISELHGKILAADAKSRPTGVLIRPGADSPVVFQFGREKSIFVHPYTGEILGPGAVRTRNFFKQVTSFHRWLALSGKAKEVGQSINSAAACAFLFLIFSGLIIWIPKRITRRGLAAISRPRLNLQGRARDWNWHNALGIWSALPLIFIVSTGLLIAYPWARQLLYQAFGETLPTQQGGKKNPPPVGPENLPSGLDAAIAAVTFAKPNWQQAQIQFP
;
A
#
# COMPACT_ATOMS: atom_id res chain seq x y z
N MET A 1 22.81 33.10 -30.33
CA MET A 1 22.50 31.69 -29.94
C MET A 1 21.59 31.69 -28.71
N ASN A 2 20.29 31.43 -28.85
CA ASN A 2 19.28 31.66 -27.80
C ASN A 2 19.54 30.82 -26.53
N ARG A 3 19.51 31.45 -25.34
CA ARG A 3 19.69 30.76 -24.04
C ARG A 3 18.72 29.58 -23.87
N PHE A 4 17.50 29.69 -24.41
CA PHE A 4 16.47 28.65 -24.41
C PHE A 4 16.91 27.34 -25.10
N SER A 5 17.72 27.42 -26.18
CA SER A 5 18.21 26.21 -26.86
C SER A 5 19.34 25.52 -26.10
N LYS A 6 20.13 26.26 -25.31
CA LYS A 6 21.17 25.69 -24.44
C LYS A 6 20.54 24.94 -23.26
N LEU A 7 19.53 25.55 -22.61
CA LEU A 7 18.84 24.94 -21.47
C LEU A 7 18.11 23.64 -21.84
N ARG A 8 17.39 23.63 -22.98
CA ARG A 8 16.72 22.42 -23.48
C ARG A 8 17.70 21.28 -23.80
N LYS A 9 18.88 21.63 -24.33
CA LYS A 9 19.95 20.66 -24.60
C LYS A 9 20.50 20.07 -23.31
N LEU A 10 20.70 20.89 -22.28
CA LEU A 10 21.12 20.43 -20.95
C LEU A 10 20.09 19.46 -20.35
N PHE A 11 18.81 19.83 -20.32
CA PHE A 11 17.75 18.94 -19.82
C PHE A 11 17.68 17.64 -20.62
N PHE A 12 17.83 17.68 -21.94
CA PHE A 12 17.83 16.47 -22.76
C PHE A 12 18.95 15.50 -22.38
N TRP A 13 20.19 15.98 -22.26
CA TRP A 13 21.32 15.13 -21.88
C TRP A 13 21.21 14.63 -20.44
N ALA A 14 20.77 15.48 -19.51
CA ALA A 14 20.52 15.08 -18.13
C ALA A 14 19.42 14.01 -18.04
N HIS A 15 18.30 14.21 -18.75
CA HIS A 15 17.20 13.25 -18.82
C HIS A 15 17.66 11.91 -19.41
N LEU A 16 18.44 11.94 -20.49
CA LEU A 16 18.99 10.73 -21.10
C LEU A 16 19.94 9.99 -20.14
N ALA A 17 20.89 10.70 -19.51
CA ALA A 17 21.88 10.10 -18.63
C ALA A 17 21.24 9.50 -17.37
N ILE A 18 20.34 10.25 -16.72
CA ILE A 18 19.61 9.80 -15.53
C ILE A 18 18.63 8.68 -15.89
N GLY A 19 17.93 8.79 -17.02
CA GLY A 19 17.01 7.77 -17.51
C GLY A 19 17.72 6.45 -17.79
N LEU A 20 18.91 6.51 -18.39
CA LEU A 20 19.72 5.32 -18.64
C LEU A 20 20.31 4.72 -17.35
N GLY A 21 20.82 5.56 -16.44
CA GLY A 21 21.45 5.11 -15.20
C GLY A 21 20.47 4.60 -14.14
N ALA A 22 19.32 5.27 -13.99
CA ALA A 22 18.32 4.93 -12.98
C ALA A 22 17.13 4.13 -13.52
N GLY A 23 16.98 4.02 -14.84
CA GLY A 23 15.80 3.44 -15.48
C GLY A 23 15.49 2.01 -15.03
N LEU A 24 16.51 1.16 -14.88
CA LEU A 24 16.32 -0.21 -14.39
C LEU A 24 15.81 -0.23 -12.94
N VAL A 25 16.38 0.59 -12.07
CA VAL A 25 15.94 0.68 -10.67
C VAL A 25 14.50 1.18 -10.62
N ILE A 26 14.19 2.28 -11.31
CA ILE A 26 12.84 2.85 -11.39
C ILE A 26 11.84 1.80 -11.93
N PHE A 27 12.20 1.04 -12.96
CA PHE A 27 11.37 -0.01 -13.53
C PHE A 27 11.05 -1.11 -12.51
N LEU A 28 12.06 -1.60 -11.78
CA LEU A 28 11.89 -2.60 -10.73
C LEU A 28 11.02 -2.07 -9.57
N MET A 29 11.18 -0.79 -9.22
CA MET A 29 10.38 -0.14 -8.18
C MET A 29 8.92 0.04 -8.62
N ALA A 30 8.69 0.47 -9.86
CA ALA A 30 7.34 0.58 -10.42
C ALA A 30 6.64 -0.78 -10.48
N GLY A 31 7.34 -1.83 -10.93
CA GLY A 31 6.80 -3.20 -10.99
C GLY A 31 6.46 -3.76 -9.61
N SER A 32 7.35 -3.61 -8.63
CA SER A 32 7.09 -4.05 -7.25
C SER A 32 5.98 -3.23 -6.57
N GLY A 33 5.89 -1.92 -6.83
CA GLY A 33 4.82 -1.07 -6.32
C GLY A 33 3.45 -1.43 -6.91
N LEU A 34 3.38 -1.70 -8.21
CA LEU A 34 2.16 -2.22 -8.86
C LEU A 34 1.73 -3.54 -8.24
N LEU A 35 2.67 -4.47 -8.02
CA LEU A 35 2.39 -5.75 -7.41
C LEU A 35 1.83 -5.59 -5.98
N LEU A 36 2.43 -4.70 -5.16
CA LEU A 36 1.96 -4.41 -3.80
C LEU A 36 0.57 -3.77 -3.76
N SER A 37 0.18 -3.00 -4.79
CA SER A 37 -1.17 -2.42 -4.86
C SER A 37 -2.30 -3.47 -4.91
N PHE A 38 -1.97 -4.72 -5.28
CA PHE A 38 -2.89 -5.86 -5.33
C PHE A 38 -2.72 -6.84 -4.15
N GLU A 39 -1.82 -6.58 -3.20
CA GLU A 39 -1.53 -7.49 -2.08
C GLU A 39 -2.81 -7.89 -1.33
N ARG A 40 -3.63 -6.89 -0.98
CA ARG A 40 -4.86 -7.10 -0.22
C ARG A 40 -5.85 -7.98 -0.99
N GLN A 41 -6.10 -7.66 -2.26
CA GLN A 41 -7.06 -8.37 -3.10
C GLN A 41 -6.63 -9.82 -3.33
N ILE A 42 -5.32 -10.05 -3.54
CA ILE A 42 -4.77 -11.41 -3.75
C ILE A 42 -4.81 -12.22 -2.45
N THR A 43 -4.43 -11.62 -1.32
CA THR A 43 -4.42 -12.32 -0.02
C THR A 43 -5.83 -12.66 0.45
N GLU A 44 -6.77 -11.71 0.38
CA GLU A 44 -8.19 -11.93 0.72
C GLU A 44 -8.79 -13.05 -0.14
N ARG A 45 -8.56 -13.03 -1.47
CA ARG A 45 -9.09 -14.06 -2.37
C ARG A 45 -8.54 -15.45 -2.06
N LEU A 46 -7.25 -15.55 -1.73
CA LEU A 46 -6.62 -16.82 -1.37
C LEU A 46 -7.02 -17.30 0.03
N ASP A 47 -7.34 -16.39 0.94
CA ASP A 47 -7.91 -16.76 2.24
C ASP A 47 -9.30 -17.36 2.07
N THR A 48 -10.19 -16.70 1.33
CA THR A 48 -11.54 -17.23 1.04
C THR A 48 -11.47 -18.58 0.34
N TYR A 49 -10.54 -18.78 -0.59
CA TYR A 49 -10.38 -20.07 -1.26
C TYR A 49 -9.89 -21.20 -0.33
N LYS A 50 -9.12 -20.88 0.72
CA LYS A 50 -8.58 -21.88 1.65
C LYS A 50 -9.46 -22.12 2.86
N ILE A 51 -10.22 -21.11 3.26
CA ILE A 51 -10.96 -21.08 4.52
C ILE A 51 -12.44 -20.98 4.15
N HIS A 52 -13.13 -22.09 4.29
CA HIS A 52 -14.57 -22.16 4.13
C HIS A 52 -15.21 -22.38 5.49
N VAL A 53 -16.26 -21.62 5.76
CA VAL A 53 -17.11 -21.79 6.94
C VAL A 53 -18.47 -22.21 6.43
N SER A 54 -18.93 -23.38 6.87
CA SER A 54 -20.31 -23.81 6.64
C SER A 54 -21.17 -23.21 7.74
N PRO A 55 -22.22 -22.43 7.41
CA PRO A 55 -23.09 -21.87 8.43
C PRO A 55 -23.82 -22.97 9.21
N GLU A 56 -23.78 -22.90 10.54
CA GLU A 56 -24.59 -23.75 11.42
C GLU A 56 -25.60 -22.91 12.22
N SER A 57 -26.40 -23.56 13.06
CA SER A 57 -27.56 -22.95 13.74
C SER A 57 -27.19 -21.82 14.70
N GLN A 58 -26.08 -21.93 15.45
CA GLN A 58 -25.72 -20.94 16.46
C GLN A 58 -24.21 -20.70 16.51
N ARG A 59 -23.81 -19.43 16.41
CA ARG A 59 -22.41 -19.02 16.58
C ARG A 59 -22.02 -19.14 18.05
N LEU A 60 -20.81 -19.63 18.29
CA LEU A 60 -20.18 -19.56 19.60
C LEU A 60 -19.90 -18.11 19.95
N SER A 61 -19.94 -17.83 21.25
CA SER A 61 -19.47 -16.56 21.79
C SER A 61 -17.97 -16.39 21.55
N ILE A 62 -17.52 -15.15 21.42
CA ILE A 62 -16.10 -14.84 21.27
C ILE A 62 -15.31 -15.27 22.51
N SER A 63 -15.93 -15.21 23.69
CA SER A 63 -15.34 -15.71 24.93
C SER A 63 -15.09 -17.22 24.87
N GLU A 64 -16.03 -18.02 24.34
CA GLU A 64 -15.85 -19.46 24.15
C GLU A 64 -14.77 -19.77 23.10
N LEU A 65 -14.75 -19.04 21.99
CA LEU A 65 -13.71 -19.19 20.96
C LEU A 65 -12.32 -18.85 21.52
N HIS A 66 -12.22 -17.77 22.30
CA HIS A 66 -10.98 -17.38 22.96
C HIS A 66 -10.52 -18.45 23.96
N GLY A 67 -11.43 -19.00 24.76
CA GLY A 67 -11.16 -20.10 25.68
C GLY A 67 -10.64 -21.34 24.96
N LYS A 68 -11.24 -21.72 23.82
CA LYS A 68 -10.78 -22.86 23.00
C LYS A 68 -9.38 -22.65 22.43
N ILE A 69 -9.03 -21.43 22.00
CA ILE A 69 -7.68 -21.11 21.51
C ILE A 69 -6.65 -21.23 22.64
N LEU A 70 -6.95 -20.68 23.82
CA LEU A 70 -6.07 -20.77 24.98
C LEU A 70 -5.91 -22.21 25.47
N ALA A 71 -6.96 -23.04 25.37
CA ALA A 71 -6.90 -24.46 25.69
C ALA A 71 -6.04 -25.25 24.69
N ALA A 72 -6.10 -24.89 23.39
CA ALA A 72 -5.30 -25.52 22.35
C ALA A 72 -3.81 -25.10 22.42
N ASP A 73 -3.52 -23.85 22.78
CA ASP A 73 -2.16 -23.36 23.02
C ASP A 73 -2.17 -22.23 24.06
N ALA A 74 -1.81 -22.57 25.31
CA ALA A 74 -1.79 -21.63 26.43
C ALA A 74 -0.79 -20.47 26.26
N LYS A 75 0.19 -20.60 25.34
CA LYS A 75 1.12 -19.51 25.00
C LYS A 75 0.58 -18.57 23.92
N SER A 76 -0.44 -18.99 23.18
CA SER A 76 -1.09 -18.19 22.15
C SER A 76 -2.08 -17.21 22.79
N ARG A 77 -1.55 -16.07 23.27
CA ARG A 77 -2.38 -14.93 23.69
C ARG A 77 -2.70 -14.03 22.49
N PRO A 78 -3.94 -14.01 21.99
CA PRO A 78 -4.30 -13.10 20.92
C PRO A 78 -4.21 -11.65 21.42
N THR A 79 -3.76 -10.76 20.55
CA THR A 79 -3.74 -9.30 20.78
C THR A 79 -5.02 -8.62 20.29
N GLY A 80 -5.83 -9.33 19.51
CA GLY A 80 -7.14 -8.83 19.10
C GLY A 80 -7.93 -9.86 18.31
N VAL A 81 -9.19 -9.53 18.05
CA VAL A 81 -10.12 -10.32 17.24
C VAL A 81 -10.78 -9.43 16.20
N LEU A 82 -10.94 -9.95 14.99
CA LEU A 82 -11.62 -9.31 13.87
C LEU A 82 -12.80 -10.20 13.45
N ILE A 83 -13.98 -9.58 13.42
CA ILE A 83 -15.27 -10.22 13.19
C ILE A 83 -15.90 -9.57 11.95
N ARG A 84 -16.55 -10.39 11.13
CA ARG A 84 -17.37 -9.95 9.99
C ARG A 84 -18.78 -10.52 10.10
N PRO A 85 -19.81 -9.81 9.58
CA PRO A 85 -21.21 -10.19 9.78
C PRO A 85 -21.64 -11.42 8.99
N GLY A 86 -20.99 -11.73 7.85
CA GLY A 86 -21.44 -12.80 6.94
C GLY A 86 -21.45 -14.17 7.61
N ALA A 87 -22.50 -14.97 7.39
CA ALA A 87 -22.70 -16.29 8.01
C ALA A 87 -21.53 -17.26 7.74
N ASP A 88 -20.93 -17.13 6.56
CA ASP A 88 -19.76 -17.85 6.04
C ASP A 88 -18.41 -17.21 6.43
N SER A 89 -18.42 -16.16 7.25
CA SER A 89 -17.20 -15.44 7.59
C SER A 89 -16.50 -16.05 8.81
N PRO A 90 -15.20 -16.42 8.69
CA PRO A 90 -14.42 -16.88 9.83
C PRO A 90 -14.14 -15.73 10.81
N VAL A 91 -13.96 -16.08 12.09
CA VAL A 91 -13.46 -15.15 13.11
C VAL A 91 -11.94 -15.17 13.08
N VAL A 92 -11.31 -14.00 13.02
CA VAL A 92 -9.85 -13.89 12.88
C VAL A 92 -9.23 -13.42 14.18
N PHE A 93 -8.43 -14.26 14.81
CA PHE A 93 -7.64 -13.90 15.99
C PHE A 93 -6.24 -13.43 15.55
N GLN A 94 -5.85 -12.25 16.01
CA GLN A 94 -4.57 -11.61 15.70
C GLN A 94 -3.57 -11.86 16.82
N PHE A 95 -2.32 -12.14 16.46
CA PHE A 95 -1.20 -12.35 17.36
C PHE A 95 -0.08 -11.38 16.96
N GLY A 96 -0.14 -10.17 17.51
CA GLY A 96 0.72 -9.06 17.11
C GLY A 96 0.45 -8.59 15.68
N ARG A 97 1.48 -8.03 15.02
CA ARG A 97 1.35 -7.42 13.69
C ARG A 97 1.36 -8.41 12.53
N GLU A 98 1.83 -9.64 12.75
CA GLU A 98 2.26 -10.51 11.65
C GLU A 98 1.62 -11.88 11.59
N LYS A 99 0.98 -12.33 12.68
CA LYS A 99 0.35 -13.64 12.76
C LYS A 99 -1.14 -13.47 13.00
N SER A 100 -1.94 -14.18 12.23
CA SER A 100 -3.38 -14.28 12.42
C SER A 100 -3.81 -15.72 12.21
N ILE A 101 -4.85 -16.13 12.91
CA ILE A 101 -5.43 -17.45 12.86
C ILE A 101 -6.92 -17.29 12.58
N PHE A 102 -7.42 -18.10 11.66
CA PHE A 102 -8.83 -18.16 11.31
C PHE A 102 -9.48 -19.28 12.11
N VAL A 103 -10.64 -18.98 12.70
CA VAL A 103 -11.38 -19.90 13.56
C VAL A 103 -12.81 -19.99 13.05
N HIS A 104 -13.33 -21.22 13.04
CA HIS A 104 -14.70 -21.49 12.64
C HIS A 104 -15.66 -20.95 13.71
N PRO A 105 -16.59 -20.02 13.37
CA PRO A 105 -17.44 -19.36 14.34
C PRO A 105 -18.45 -20.28 15.03
N TYR A 106 -18.78 -21.43 14.44
CA TYR A 106 -19.80 -22.36 14.96
C TYR A 106 -19.18 -23.53 15.77
N THR A 107 -18.20 -24.23 15.22
CA THR A 107 -17.52 -25.35 15.90
C THR A 107 -16.39 -24.91 16.84
N GLY A 108 -15.79 -23.75 16.60
CA GLY A 108 -14.57 -23.29 17.26
C GLY A 108 -13.29 -23.99 16.78
N GLU A 109 -13.36 -24.70 15.65
CA GLU A 109 -12.22 -25.33 15.01
C GLU A 109 -11.23 -24.29 14.47
N ILE A 110 -9.93 -24.54 14.65
CA ILE A 110 -8.87 -23.69 14.13
C ILE A 110 -8.65 -24.05 12.65
N LEU A 111 -9.13 -23.19 11.75
CA LEU A 111 -9.01 -23.33 10.29
C LEU A 111 -7.58 -23.02 9.78
N GLY A 112 -6.69 -22.61 10.69
CA GLY A 112 -5.28 -22.36 10.43
C GLY A 112 -4.98 -20.89 10.09
N PRO A 113 -3.73 -20.59 9.69
CA PRO A 113 -3.25 -19.21 9.53
C PRO A 113 -3.58 -18.57 8.15
N GLY A 114 -4.42 -19.21 7.32
CA GLY A 114 -4.78 -18.77 5.97
C GLY A 114 -3.63 -18.84 4.95
N ALA A 115 -3.62 -17.95 3.96
CA ALA A 115 -2.62 -17.87 2.89
C ALA A 115 -1.20 -17.40 3.33
N VAL A 116 -0.60 -17.99 4.37
CA VAL A 116 0.72 -17.59 4.94
C VAL A 116 1.83 -17.42 3.90
N ARG A 117 1.93 -18.35 2.95
CA ARG A 117 2.94 -18.29 1.87
C ARG A 117 2.82 -17.00 1.05
N THR A 118 1.59 -16.58 0.74
CA THR A 118 1.30 -15.35 0.01
C THR A 118 1.70 -14.11 0.82
N ARG A 119 1.36 -14.07 2.13
CA ARG A 119 1.77 -12.94 2.99
C ARG A 119 3.29 -12.87 3.10
N ASN A 120 3.98 -14.01 3.24
CA ASN A 120 5.44 -14.05 3.29
C ASN A 120 6.08 -13.58 1.98
N PHE A 121 5.49 -13.95 0.83
CA PHE A 121 5.92 -13.42 -0.46
C PHE A 121 5.78 -11.89 -0.52
N PHE A 122 4.62 -11.33 -0.15
CA PHE A 122 4.45 -9.87 -0.14
C PHE A 122 5.32 -9.14 0.89
N LYS A 123 5.66 -9.78 2.02
CA LYS A 123 6.69 -9.26 2.93
C LYS A 123 8.05 -9.13 2.24
N GLN A 124 8.45 -10.12 1.44
CA GLN A 124 9.69 -10.06 0.66
C GLN A 124 9.63 -8.99 -0.43
N VAL A 125 8.51 -8.89 -1.16
CA VAL A 125 8.29 -7.83 -2.16
C VAL A 125 8.33 -6.44 -1.51
N THR A 126 7.73 -6.27 -0.33
CA THR A 126 7.78 -5.02 0.45
C THR A 126 9.22 -4.71 0.87
N SER A 127 9.96 -5.72 1.32
CA SER A 127 11.37 -5.57 1.68
C SER A 127 12.21 -5.10 0.48
N PHE A 128 11.96 -5.70 -0.68
CA PHE A 128 12.57 -5.29 -1.95
C PHE A 128 12.18 -3.87 -2.36
N HIS A 129 10.88 -3.58 -2.39
CA HIS A 129 10.35 -2.29 -2.85
C HIS A 129 10.79 -1.13 -1.96
N ARG A 130 10.99 -1.35 -0.66
CA ARG A 130 11.30 -0.28 0.30
C ARG A 130 12.78 -0.15 0.61
N TRP A 131 13.52 -1.27 0.57
CA TRP A 131 14.92 -1.34 1.02
C TRP A 131 15.82 -2.16 0.10
N LEU A 132 15.40 -2.50 -1.11
CA LEU A 132 16.15 -3.37 -2.05
C LEU A 132 16.49 -4.74 -1.46
N ALA A 133 15.65 -5.24 -0.54
CA ALA A 133 15.83 -6.49 0.19
C ALA A 133 17.09 -6.51 1.08
N LEU A 134 17.69 -5.35 1.34
CA LEU A 134 18.79 -5.20 2.27
C LEU A 134 18.29 -5.29 3.72
N SER A 135 19.09 -5.90 4.58
CA SER A 135 18.78 -6.13 5.99
C SER A 135 19.81 -5.46 6.93
N GLY A 136 19.46 -5.34 8.20
CA GLY A 136 20.32 -4.71 9.21
C GLY A 136 20.65 -3.25 8.89
N LYS A 137 21.92 -2.87 9.07
CA LYS A 137 22.42 -1.50 8.78
C LYS A 137 22.35 -1.14 7.29
N ALA A 138 22.41 -2.11 6.38
CA ALA A 138 22.32 -1.87 4.95
C ALA A 138 20.90 -1.44 4.49
N LYS A 139 19.90 -1.60 5.35
CA LYS A 139 18.52 -1.16 5.12
C LYS A 139 18.42 0.35 4.87
N GLU A 140 19.23 1.15 5.58
CA GLU A 140 19.28 2.62 5.41
C GLU A 140 19.86 3.00 4.05
N VAL A 141 20.85 2.25 3.58
CA VAL A 141 21.43 2.42 2.24
C VAL A 141 20.39 2.10 1.18
N GLY A 142 19.68 0.97 1.30
CA GLY A 142 18.60 0.59 0.39
C GLY A 142 17.48 1.61 0.34
N GLN A 143 17.07 2.14 1.49
CA GLN A 143 16.11 3.23 1.58
C GLN A 143 16.61 4.47 0.85
N SER A 144 17.88 4.84 1.05
CA SER A 144 18.48 6.04 0.46
C SER A 144 18.56 5.93 -1.06
N ILE A 145 19.00 4.78 -1.58
CA ILE A 145 19.03 4.51 -3.04
C ILE A 145 17.62 4.63 -3.62
N ASN A 146 16.65 3.97 -2.99
CA ASN A 146 15.28 3.98 -3.49
C ASN A 146 14.65 5.38 -3.46
N SER A 147 14.91 6.14 -2.40
CA SER A 147 14.43 7.51 -2.26
C SER A 147 15.11 8.45 -3.27
N ALA A 148 16.40 8.26 -3.54
CA ALA A 148 17.12 8.98 -4.59
C ALA A 148 16.59 8.62 -5.99
N ALA A 149 16.25 7.35 -6.25
CA ALA A 149 15.62 6.92 -7.48
C ALA A 149 14.23 7.56 -7.67
N ALA A 150 13.45 7.72 -6.60
CA ALA A 150 12.18 8.46 -6.65
C ALA A 150 12.38 9.95 -6.98
N CYS A 151 13.40 10.61 -6.40
CA CYS A 151 13.75 11.99 -6.76
C CYS A 151 14.19 12.10 -8.23
N ALA A 152 15.04 11.18 -8.69
CA ALA A 152 15.47 11.10 -10.08
C ALA A 152 14.28 10.87 -11.01
N PHE A 153 13.33 10.02 -10.63
CA PHE A 153 12.12 9.77 -11.40
C PHE A 153 11.24 11.02 -11.51
N LEU A 154 11.03 11.75 -10.42
CA LEU A 154 10.31 13.02 -10.44
C LEU A 154 10.99 14.04 -11.36
N PHE A 155 12.32 14.14 -11.29
CA PHE A 155 13.10 14.96 -12.23
C PHE A 155 12.91 14.51 -13.69
N LEU A 156 12.92 13.19 -13.98
CA LEU A 156 12.71 12.67 -15.32
C LEU A 156 11.33 13.05 -15.87
N ILE A 157 10.28 13.03 -15.06
CA ILE A 157 8.94 13.42 -15.49
C ILE A 157 8.92 14.92 -15.85
N PHE A 158 9.40 15.80 -14.97
CA PHE A 158 9.41 17.25 -15.24
C PHE A 158 10.32 17.62 -16.41
N SER A 159 11.54 17.07 -16.45
CA SER A 159 12.46 17.30 -17.56
C SER A 159 11.88 16.77 -18.88
N GLY A 160 11.20 15.63 -18.87
CA GLY A 160 10.48 15.07 -20.02
C GLY A 160 9.41 16.02 -20.54
N LEU A 161 8.58 16.60 -19.66
CA LEU A 161 7.58 17.60 -20.03
C LEU A 161 8.22 18.87 -20.63
N ILE A 162 9.33 19.35 -20.06
CA ILE A 162 10.06 20.52 -20.57
C ILE A 162 10.65 20.24 -21.96
N ILE A 163 11.25 19.06 -22.16
CA ILE A 163 11.81 18.62 -23.43
C ILE A 163 10.72 18.40 -24.47
N TRP A 164 9.51 18.03 -24.04
CA TRP A 164 8.41 17.77 -24.94
C TRP A 164 7.86 19.03 -25.61
N ILE A 165 7.74 20.17 -24.90
CA ILE A 165 7.08 21.39 -25.40
C ILE A 165 7.71 21.87 -26.72
N PRO A 166 7.05 21.71 -27.89
CA PRO A 166 7.65 22.03 -29.17
C PRO A 166 7.86 23.55 -29.32
N LYS A 167 8.88 23.95 -30.09
CA LYS A 167 9.17 25.39 -30.35
C LYS A 167 8.00 26.13 -31.00
N ARG A 168 7.14 25.41 -31.74
CA ARG A 168 5.88 25.91 -32.31
C ARG A 168 4.78 24.93 -31.95
N ILE A 169 3.81 25.37 -31.17
CA ILE A 169 2.66 24.56 -30.78
C ILE A 169 1.64 24.59 -31.92
N THR A 170 1.49 23.47 -32.63
CA THR A 170 0.45 23.30 -33.67
C THR A 170 -0.45 22.13 -33.31
N ARG A 171 -1.76 22.23 -33.56
CA ARG A 171 -2.74 21.17 -33.21
C ARG A 171 -2.38 19.82 -33.85
N ARG A 172 -1.93 19.83 -35.11
CA ARG A 172 -1.50 18.61 -35.83
C ARG A 172 -0.20 18.03 -35.25
N GLY A 173 0.77 18.87 -34.89
CA GLY A 173 2.03 18.42 -34.28
C GLY A 173 1.82 17.85 -32.88
N LEU A 174 0.95 18.46 -32.07
CA LEU A 174 0.57 17.94 -30.76
C LEU A 174 -0.10 16.56 -30.87
N ALA A 175 -1.11 16.44 -31.73
CA ALA A 175 -1.82 15.18 -31.95
C ALA A 175 -0.90 14.07 -32.49
N ALA A 176 0.15 14.43 -33.23
CA ALA A 176 1.11 13.47 -33.77
C ALA A 176 2.02 12.85 -32.70
N ILE A 177 2.34 13.62 -31.65
CA ILE A 177 3.30 13.23 -30.61
C ILE A 177 2.57 12.66 -29.39
N SER A 178 1.36 13.13 -29.09
CA SER A 178 0.58 12.64 -27.95
C SER A 178 -0.13 11.32 -28.21
N ARG A 179 -0.32 10.91 -29.47
CA ARG A 179 -1.01 9.65 -29.80
C ARG A 179 0.00 8.55 -30.11
N PRO A 180 -0.10 7.37 -29.46
CA PRO A 180 0.72 6.23 -29.82
C PRO A 180 0.34 5.76 -31.23
N ARG A 181 1.32 5.77 -32.13
CA ARG A 181 1.15 5.34 -33.53
C ARG A 181 1.65 3.91 -33.66
N LEU A 182 0.75 3.01 -33.99
CA LEU A 182 1.05 1.57 -34.14
C LEU A 182 1.71 1.26 -35.49
N ASN A 183 1.54 2.13 -36.49
CA ASN A 183 2.05 1.94 -37.85
C ASN A 183 3.55 2.31 -38.00
N LEU A 184 4.18 2.82 -36.94
CA LEU A 184 5.60 3.17 -36.95
C LEU A 184 6.44 1.94 -36.58
N GLN A 185 7.65 1.85 -37.13
CA GLN A 185 8.59 0.76 -36.84
C GLN A 185 9.93 1.29 -36.29
N GLY A 186 10.62 0.44 -35.53
CA GLY A 186 11.93 0.70 -34.95
C GLY A 186 12.00 1.95 -34.07
N ARG A 187 13.09 2.72 -34.21
CA ARG A 187 13.38 3.91 -33.37
C ARG A 187 12.27 4.96 -33.40
N ALA A 188 11.59 5.13 -34.54
CA ALA A 188 10.51 6.10 -34.65
C ALA A 188 9.28 5.71 -33.83
N ARG A 189 8.98 4.41 -33.72
CA ARG A 189 7.93 3.86 -32.86
C ARG A 189 8.25 4.11 -31.40
N ASP A 190 9.43 3.69 -30.95
CA ASP A 190 9.81 3.77 -29.54
C ASP A 190 9.87 5.22 -29.06
N TRP A 191 10.37 6.14 -29.91
CA TRP A 191 10.34 7.58 -29.66
C TRP A 191 8.90 8.12 -29.55
N ASN A 192 8.00 7.72 -30.46
CA ASN A 192 6.61 8.16 -30.40
C ASN A 192 5.90 7.62 -29.17
N TRP A 193 6.10 6.34 -28.82
CA TRP A 193 5.49 5.70 -27.66
C TRP A 193 6.01 6.29 -26.36
N HIS A 194 7.31 6.51 -26.23
CA HIS A 194 7.89 7.13 -25.05
C HIS A 194 7.30 8.52 -24.80
N ASN A 195 7.16 9.34 -25.85
CA ASN A 195 6.53 10.65 -25.74
C ASN A 195 5.04 10.54 -25.39
N ALA A 196 4.28 9.73 -26.13
CA ALA A 196 2.84 9.59 -25.91
C ALA A 196 2.57 9.07 -24.48
N LEU A 197 3.14 7.93 -24.11
CA LEU A 197 2.97 7.33 -22.79
C LEU A 197 3.48 8.28 -21.69
N GLY A 198 4.61 8.95 -21.89
CA GLY A 198 5.14 9.94 -20.95
C GLY A 198 4.15 11.07 -20.68
N ILE A 199 3.51 11.63 -21.70
CA ILE A 199 2.52 12.72 -21.54
C ILE A 199 1.27 12.23 -20.81
N TRP A 200 0.70 11.09 -21.25
CA TRP A 200 -0.54 10.55 -20.67
C TRP A 200 -0.36 10.10 -19.23
N SER A 201 0.82 9.59 -18.89
CA SER A 201 1.13 9.12 -17.54
C SER A 201 1.76 10.19 -16.64
N ALA A 202 2.20 11.33 -17.16
CA ALA A 202 2.92 12.34 -16.37
C ALA A 202 2.15 12.78 -15.12
N LEU A 203 0.86 13.13 -15.25
CA LEU A 203 0.07 13.60 -14.12
C LEU A 203 -0.15 12.50 -13.06
N PRO A 204 -0.61 11.28 -13.41
CA PRO A 204 -0.66 10.16 -12.46
C PRO A 204 0.70 9.86 -11.81
N LEU A 205 1.79 9.85 -12.58
CA LEU A 205 3.12 9.52 -12.09
C LEU A 205 3.66 10.58 -11.14
N ILE A 206 3.42 11.87 -11.40
CA ILE A 206 3.75 12.95 -10.47
C ILE A 206 3.05 12.71 -9.13
N PHE A 207 1.75 12.40 -9.13
CA PHE A 207 1.01 12.13 -7.90
C PHE A 207 1.59 10.92 -7.14
N ILE A 208 1.84 9.81 -7.84
CA ILE A 208 2.38 8.59 -7.24
C ILE A 208 3.78 8.81 -6.66
N VAL A 209 4.70 9.43 -7.41
CA VAL A 209 6.08 9.63 -6.93
C VAL A 209 6.12 10.68 -5.81
N SER A 210 5.29 11.73 -5.87
CA SER A 210 5.19 12.73 -4.81
C SER A 210 4.70 12.10 -3.50
N THR A 211 3.69 11.23 -3.54
CA THR A 211 3.25 10.51 -2.33
C THR A 211 4.35 9.59 -1.78
N GLY A 212 5.08 8.89 -2.65
CA GLY A 212 6.26 8.11 -2.26
C GLY A 212 7.34 8.94 -1.56
N LEU A 213 7.67 10.12 -2.09
CA LEU A 213 8.65 11.04 -1.51
C LEU A 213 8.22 11.57 -0.15
N LEU A 214 6.93 11.89 0.03
CA LEU A 214 6.38 12.32 1.33
C LEU A 214 6.49 11.21 2.39
N ILE A 215 6.34 9.95 2.00
CA ILE A 215 6.51 8.82 2.92
C ILE A 215 8.00 8.64 3.27
N ALA A 216 8.87 8.70 2.26
CA ALA A 216 10.30 8.45 2.38
C ALA A 216 11.06 9.54 3.15
N TYR A 217 10.73 10.82 2.93
CA TYR A 217 11.46 11.96 3.49
C TYR A 217 10.63 12.71 4.55
N PRO A 218 11.06 12.71 5.82
CA PRO A 218 10.41 13.47 6.88
C PRO A 218 10.30 14.97 6.59
N TRP A 219 11.32 15.59 5.99
CA TRP A 219 11.33 17.01 5.64
C TRP A 219 10.25 17.34 4.59
N ALA A 220 10.07 16.48 3.58
CA ALA A 220 9.06 16.69 2.54
C ALA A 220 7.65 16.62 3.12
N ARG A 221 7.44 15.67 4.03
CA ARG A 221 6.20 15.57 4.82
C ARG A 221 5.98 16.83 5.67
N GLN A 222 6.99 17.30 6.40
CA GLN A 222 6.90 18.51 7.21
C GLN A 222 6.49 19.74 6.39
N LEU A 223 7.11 19.94 5.22
CA LEU A 223 6.76 21.04 4.32
C LEU A 223 5.30 20.98 3.87
N LEU A 224 4.78 19.78 3.57
CA LEU A 224 3.38 19.62 3.20
C LEU A 224 2.45 20.06 4.34
N TYR A 225 2.70 19.55 5.56
CA TYR A 225 1.89 19.90 6.73
C TYR A 225 1.93 21.41 7.01
N GLN A 226 3.13 22.01 6.96
CA GLN A 226 3.30 23.46 7.09
C GLN A 226 2.55 24.25 6.02
N ALA A 227 2.57 23.80 4.76
CA ALA A 227 1.86 24.46 3.66
C ALA A 227 0.33 24.48 3.86
N PHE A 228 -0.22 23.50 4.58
CA PHE A 228 -1.64 23.44 4.94
C PHE A 228 -1.94 24.01 6.33
N GLY A 229 -0.95 24.57 7.03
CA GLY A 229 -1.12 25.11 8.39
C GLY A 229 -1.36 24.05 9.47
N GLU A 230 -1.10 22.77 9.15
CA GLU A 230 -1.30 21.64 10.05
C GLU A 230 0.03 21.28 10.73
N THR A 231 -0.04 20.84 11.99
CA THR A 231 1.12 20.23 12.64
C THR A 231 1.24 18.77 12.24
N LEU A 232 2.47 18.25 12.14
CA LEU A 232 2.67 16.81 11.98
C LEU A 232 1.87 16.07 13.06
N PRO A 233 1.07 15.05 12.69
CA PRO A 233 0.49 14.17 13.68
C PRO A 233 1.67 13.57 14.43
N THR A 234 1.75 13.83 15.73
CA THR A 234 2.69 13.14 16.62
C THR A 234 2.58 11.67 16.26
N GLN A 235 3.67 11.05 15.77
CA GLN A 235 3.66 9.61 15.53
C GLN A 235 3.29 8.97 16.86
N GLN A 236 2.02 8.60 16.99
CA GLN A 236 1.48 7.85 18.08
C GLN A 236 2.08 6.44 17.95
N GLY A 237 3.35 6.30 18.36
CA GLY A 237 3.85 5.07 18.93
C GLY A 237 2.94 4.77 20.12
N GLY A 238 1.89 4.00 19.85
CA GLY A 238 0.72 3.92 20.71
C GLY A 238 -0.19 5.12 20.48
N LYS A 239 -1.28 4.94 19.73
CA LYS A 239 -2.42 5.82 19.97
C LYS A 239 -2.72 5.66 21.46
N LYS A 240 -2.65 6.75 22.23
CA LYS A 240 -3.61 6.88 23.33
C LYS A 240 -4.93 6.70 22.61
N ASN A 241 -5.52 5.53 22.81
CA ASN A 241 -6.82 5.19 22.27
C ASN A 241 -7.74 6.40 22.52
N PRO A 242 -8.74 6.65 21.65
CA PRO A 242 -9.88 7.42 22.13
C PRO A 242 -10.21 6.87 23.53
N PRO A 243 -10.41 7.73 24.55
CA PRO A 243 -10.67 7.27 25.90
C PRO A 243 -11.68 6.13 25.77
N PRO A 244 -11.43 4.96 26.39
CA PRO A 244 -12.39 3.87 26.32
C PRO A 244 -13.73 4.51 26.58
N VAL A 245 -14.69 4.32 25.67
CA VAL A 245 -16.08 4.68 25.95
C VAL A 245 -16.31 4.12 27.34
N GLY A 246 -16.54 5.01 28.31
CA GLY A 246 -16.33 4.70 29.71
C GLY A 246 -17.05 3.40 30.09
N PRO A 247 -16.54 2.65 31.08
CA PRO A 247 -17.11 1.37 31.50
C PRO A 247 -18.56 1.48 32.03
N GLU A 248 -19.16 2.66 32.05
CA GLU A 248 -20.49 2.87 32.60
C GLU A 248 -21.64 2.24 31.81
N ASN A 249 -21.44 1.82 30.55
CA ASN A 249 -22.53 1.21 29.76
C ASN A 249 -22.11 0.08 28.80
N LEU A 250 -20.86 -0.41 28.86
CA LEU A 250 -20.49 -1.61 28.14
C LEU A 250 -20.86 -2.82 29.01
N PRO A 251 -21.77 -3.70 28.58
CA PRO A 251 -22.14 -4.83 29.41
C PRO A 251 -20.91 -5.71 29.65
N SER A 252 -20.80 -6.27 30.86
CA SER A 252 -19.62 -6.99 31.33
C SER A 252 -19.35 -8.24 30.49
N GLY A 253 -18.44 -8.15 29.53
CA GLY A 253 -17.99 -9.26 28.69
C GLY A 253 -17.72 -8.88 27.23
N LEU A 254 -16.80 -9.60 26.58
CA LEU A 254 -16.47 -9.44 25.16
C LEU A 254 -17.72 -9.51 24.26
N ASP A 255 -18.60 -10.46 24.56
CA ASP A 255 -19.81 -10.73 23.77
C ASP A 255 -20.85 -9.62 23.92
N ALA A 256 -20.93 -9.05 25.11
CA ALA A 256 -21.81 -7.95 25.43
C ALA A 256 -21.35 -6.65 24.75
N ALA A 257 -20.04 -6.41 24.70
CA ALA A 257 -19.46 -5.31 23.93
C ALA A 257 -19.74 -5.45 22.42
N ILE A 258 -19.63 -6.67 21.87
CA ILE A 258 -19.96 -6.93 20.46
C ILE A 258 -21.44 -6.70 20.20
N ALA A 259 -22.32 -7.28 21.02
CA ALA A 259 -23.76 -7.12 20.90
C ALA A 259 -24.17 -5.64 20.91
N ALA A 260 -23.61 -4.83 21.83
CA ALA A 260 -23.85 -3.39 21.90
C ALA A 260 -23.41 -2.65 20.63
N VAL A 261 -22.24 -2.96 20.08
CA VAL A 261 -21.73 -2.33 18.84
C VAL A 261 -22.58 -2.75 17.63
N THR A 262 -22.96 -4.02 17.57
CA THR A 262 -23.74 -4.59 16.46
C THR A 262 -25.15 -4.00 16.46
N PHE A 263 -25.75 -3.84 17.65
CA PHE A 263 -27.06 -3.21 17.84
C PHE A 263 -27.04 -1.71 17.51
N ALA A 264 -26.00 -0.98 17.93
CA ALA A 264 -25.88 0.45 17.68
C ALA A 264 -25.58 0.78 16.19
N LYS A 265 -25.03 -0.16 15.42
CA LYS A 265 -24.67 0.02 14.01
C LYS A 265 -25.11 -1.19 13.17
N PRO A 266 -26.37 -1.26 12.74
CA PRO A 266 -26.90 -2.44 12.02
C PRO A 266 -26.22 -2.73 10.68
N ASN A 267 -25.60 -1.73 10.03
CA ASN A 267 -24.89 -1.89 8.74
C ASN A 267 -23.36 -2.03 8.88
N TRP A 268 -22.88 -2.58 9.99
CA TRP A 268 -21.44 -2.77 10.21
C TRP A 268 -20.85 -3.79 9.21
N GLN A 269 -19.60 -3.55 8.79
CA GLN A 269 -18.89 -4.42 7.83
C GLN A 269 -17.77 -5.23 8.50
N GLN A 270 -17.19 -4.66 9.56
CA GLN A 270 -16.12 -5.29 10.32
C GLN A 270 -16.11 -4.72 11.74
N ALA A 271 -15.93 -5.59 12.73
CA ALA A 271 -15.66 -5.20 14.11
C ALA A 271 -14.27 -5.71 14.49
N GLN A 272 -13.44 -4.86 15.10
CA GLN A 272 -12.13 -5.24 15.61
C GLN A 272 -12.06 -4.87 17.09
N ILE A 273 -11.69 -5.84 17.92
CA ILE A 273 -11.49 -5.67 19.35
C ILE A 273 -10.04 -5.99 19.66
N GLN A 274 -9.37 -5.08 20.37
CA GLN A 274 -7.98 -5.27 20.78
C GLN A 274 -7.97 -5.70 22.25
N PHE A 275 -7.27 -6.79 22.54
CA PHE A 275 -7.06 -7.25 23.91
C PHE A 275 -5.95 -6.42 24.57
N PRO A 276 -6.03 -6.20 25.90
CA PRO A 276 -5.00 -5.50 26.65
C PRO A 276 -3.65 -6.22 26.64
#